data_AF-K0XQG0-F1
#
_entry.id   AF-K0XQG0-F1
#
_cell.length_a   1.000
_cell.length_b   1.000
_cell.length_c   1.000
_cell.angle_alpha   90.00
_cell.angle_beta   90.00
_cell.angle_gamma   90.00
#
_symmetry.space_group_name_H-M   'P 1'
#
loop_
_entity.id
_entity.type
_entity.pdbx_description
1 polymer ?
#
loop_
_entity_poly.entity_id
_entity_poly.type
_entity_poly.pdbx_seq_one_letter_code
_entity_poly.pdbx_strand_id
1 'polypeptide(L)'
;MLRELEKMYENHELPFLPTMMKAKAVLSIYRNVVWAVKNTAQCLVCEQEVTYGSDLGTALSYLENFAPDRVLEDFESRVRNIFETKWLIEIIDNALARIKEYPVYGKCYYTILHFSYLSCDKHSNEEIMRKVALEKTAFYQRKNEAIAIMGIALWGYALPTLLKELSDEKKKEFCYREHIYA
;
A
#
# COMPACT_ATOMS: atom_id res chain seq x y z
N MET A 1 -15.34 14.91 -8.98
CA MET A 1 -14.16 14.01 -8.98
C MET A 1 -12.87 14.65 -8.51
N LEU A 2 -12.08 15.38 -9.32
CA LEU A 2 -10.78 15.92 -8.83
C LEU A 2 -10.93 16.79 -7.57
N ARG A 3 -11.92 17.70 -7.56
CA ARG A 3 -12.28 18.52 -6.39
C ARG A 3 -12.75 17.71 -5.17
N GLU A 4 -13.32 16.53 -5.37
CA GLU A 4 -13.72 15.66 -4.26
C GLU A 4 -12.49 14.98 -3.67
N LEU A 5 -11.55 14.54 -4.51
CA LEU A 5 -10.28 14.00 -4.06
C LEU A 5 -9.49 15.07 -3.31
N GLU A 6 -9.34 16.28 -3.86
CA GLU A 6 -8.67 17.40 -3.18
C GLU A 6 -9.25 17.65 -1.78
N LYS A 7 -10.58 17.67 -1.64
CA LYS A 7 -11.24 17.78 -0.33
C LYS A 7 -10.93 16.59 0.59
N MET A 8 -10.90 15.37 0.08
CA MET A 8 -10.53 14.20 0.90
C MET A 8 -9.08 14.27 1.37
N TYR A 9 -8.18 14.79 0.54
CA TYR A 9 -6.78 15.01 0.91
C TYR A 9 -6.65 16.10 1.97
N GLU A 10 -7.36 17.22 1.82
CA GLU A 10 -7.45 18.29 2.82
C GLU A 10 -7.96 17.76 4.17
N ASN A 11 -9.02 16.94 4.16
CA ASN A 11 -9.60 16.35 5.38
C ASN A 11 -8.65 15.42 6.15
N HIS A 12 -7.66 14.81 5.46
CA HIS A 12 -6.64 13.96 6.09
C HIS A 12 -5.33 14.70 6.32
N GLU A 13 -5.27 16.01 6.06
CA GLU A 13 -4.05 16.83 6.14
C GLU A 13 -2.90 16.29 5.27
N LEU A 14 -3.25 15.64 4.14
CA LEU A 14 -2.28 15.01 3.24
C LEU A 14 -1.98 15.91 2.04
N PRO A 15 -0.70 16.16 1.70
CA PRO A 15 -0.37 16.88 0.48
C PRO A 15 -0.70 16.02 -0.75
N PHE A 16 -1.54 16.53 -1.66
CA PHE A 16 -2.10 15.78 -2.79
C PHE A 16 -1.02 15.11 -3.67
N LEU A 17 -0.18 15.93 -4.31
CA LEU A 17 0.79 15.46 -5.31
C LEU A 17 1.86 14.54 -4.69
N PRO A 18 2.52 14.91 -3.57
CA PRO A 18 3.51 14.04 -2.93
C PRO A 18 2.93 12.68 -2.53
N THR A 19 1.75 12.67 -1.88
CA THR A 19 1.11 11.42 -1.43
C THR A 19 0.69 10.54 -2.61
N MET A 20 0.17 11.13 -3.70
CA MET A 20 -0.12 10.41 -4.93
C MET A 20 1.17 9.78 -5.52
N MET A 21 2.30 10.50 -5.50
CA MET A 21 3.58 9.98 -5.96
C MET A 21 4.09 8.84 -5.07
N LYS A 22 3.95 8.94 -3.74
CA LYS A 22 4.25 7.84 -2.81
C LYS A 22 3.44 6.59 -3.16
N ALA A 23 2.13 6.74 -3.36
CA ALA A 23 1.24 5.64 -3.72
C ALA A 23 1.67 4.96 -5.03
N LYS A 24 2.02 5.76 -6.04
CA LYS A 24 2.51 5.24 -7.32
C LYS A 24 3.81 4.43 -7.16
N ALA A 25 4.74 4.91 -6.32
CA ALA A 25 6.00 4.20 -6.06
C ALA A 25 5.75 2.86 -5.36
N VAL A 26 4.92 2.84 -4.32
CA VAL A 26 4.52 1.60 -3.61
C VAL A 26 3.88 0.59 -4.57
N LEU A 27 2.93 1.04 -5.40
CA LEU A 27 2.29 0.20 -6.41
C LEU A 27 3.30 -0.35 -7.44
N SER A 28 4.33 0.43 -7.80
CA SER A 28 5.31 0.01 -8.80
C SER A 28 6.23 -1.12 -8.33
N ILE A 29 6.50 -1.20 -7.03
CA ILE A 29 7.36 -2.25 -6.44
C ILE A 29 6.58 -3.49 -5.99
N TYR A 30 5.24 -3.42 -5.93
CA TYR A 30 4.39 -4.49 -5.42
C TYR A 30 4.68 -5.86 -6.03
N ARG A 31 4.77 -5.95 -7.37
CA ARG A 31 5.04 -7.22 -8.06
C ARG A 31 6.38 -7.82 -7.66
N ASN A 32 7.41 -6.98 -7.51
CA ASN A 32 8.75 -7.42 -7.11
C ASN A 32 8.73 -7.96 -5.68
N VAL A 33 7.99 -7.29 -4.79
CA VAL A 33 7.81 -7.74 -3.40
C VAL A 33 7.05 -9.07 -3.34
N VAL A 34 5.94 -9.22 -4.08
CA VAL A 34 5.18 -10.49 -4.13
C VAL A 34 6.05 -11.63 -4.65
N TRP A 35 6.84 -11.38 -5.70
CA TRP A 35 7.75 -12.38 -6.25
C TRP A 35 8.85 -12.77 -5.24
N ALA A 36 9.46 -11.79 -4.58
CA ALA A 36 10.48 -12.01 -3.56
C ALA A 36 9.92 -12.85 -2.38
N VAL A 37 8.78 -12.45 -1.82
CA VAL A 37 8.13 -13.16 -0.70
C VAL A 37 7.79 -14.61 -1.07
N LYS A 38 7.26 -14.87 -2.27
CA LYS A 38 6.95 -16.23 -2.73
C LYS A 38 8.19 -17.12 -2.82
N ASN A 39 9.30 -16.59 -3.33
CA ASN A 39 10.55 -17.33 -3.46
C ASN A 39 11.23 -17.56 -2.10
N THR A 40 11.16 -16.57 -1.20
CA THR A 40 11.64 -16.73 0.18
C THR A 40 10.84 -17.79 0.93
N ALA A 41 9.50 -17.81 0.79
CA ALA A 41 8.63 -18.83 1.38
C ALA A 41 8.86 -20.24 0.82
N GLN A 42 9.12 -20.37 -0.49
CA GLN A 42 9.49 -21.67 -1.10
C GLN A 42 10.86 -22.18 -0.64
N CYS A 43 11.78 -21.30 -0.24
CA CYS A 43 13.07 -21.67 0.36
C CYS A 43 12.97 -22.02 1.85
N LEU A 44 11.85 -21.71 2.52
CA LEU A 44 11.63 -21.93 3.95
C LEU A 44 10.48 -22.94 4.16
N VAL A 45 10.71 -24.21 3.82
CA VAL A 45 9.95 -25.35 4.38
C VAL A 45 10.44 -25.65 5.81
N CYS A 46 10.65 -24.60 6.61
CA CYS A 46 10.97 -24.71 8.02
C CYS A 46 9.89 -23.95 8.78
N GLU A 47 9.16 -24.71 9.59
CA GLU A 47 8.12 -24.30 10.52
C GLU A 47 8.54 -23.09 11.36
N GLN A 48 8.18 -21.89 10.93
CA GLN A 48 8.05 -20.75 11.83
C GLN A 48 6.80 -19.98 11.42
N GLU A 49 5.90 -19.76 12.40
CA GLU A 49 4.87 -18.73 12.29
C GLU A 49 5.55 -17.48 11.76
N VAL A 50 5.05 -16.96 10.64
CA VAL A 50 5.60 -15.79 9.96
C VAL A 50 5.35 -14.59 10.87
N THR A 51 6.20 -14.41 11.87
CA THR A 51 6.22 -13.25 12.74
C THR A 51 6.58 -12.06 11.87
N TYR A 52 5.81 -10.98 11.98
CA TYR A 52 6.24 -9.66 11.53
C TYR A 52 7.71 -9.51 11.94
N GLY A 53 8.61 -9.28 10.97
CA GLY A 53 10.03 -9.15 11.24
C GLY A 53 10.26 -8.20 12.42
N SER A 54 11.38 -8.36 13.12
CA SER A 54 11.72 -7.70 14.39
C SER A 54 11.68 -6.16 14.39
N ASP A 55 11.27 -5.52 13.28
CA ASP A 55 11.15 -4.08 13.16
C ASP A 55 10.04 -3.57 12.20
N LEU A 56 8.85 -4.18 12.21
CA LEU A 56 7.67 -3.69 11.46
C LEU A 56 7.37 -2.20 11.73
N GLY A 57 7.58 -1.74 12.96
CA GLY A 57 7.38 -0.34 13.34
C GLY A 57 8.29 0.63 12.56
N THR A 58 9.56 0.27 12.37
CA THR A 58 10.49 1.08 11.55
C THR A 58 10.15 0.99 10.07
N ALA A 59 9.67 -0.17 9.60
CA ALA A 59 9.18 -0.33 8.22
C ALA A 59 8.04 0.65 7.90
N LEU A 60 7.06 0.72 8.80
CA LEU A 60 5.90 1.60 8.66
C LEU A 60 6.27 3.08 8.81
N SER A 61 7.13 3.41 9.77
CA SER A 61 7.64 4.77 9.95
C SER A 61 8.43 5.25 8.73
N TYR A 62 9.23 4.37 8.11
CA TYR A 62 9.91 4.68 6.85
C TYR A 62 8.93 4.93 5.71
N LEU A 63 7.85 4.13 5.60
CA LEU A 63 6.82 4.29 4.58
C LEU A 63 5.99 5.57 4.75
N GLU A 64 5.66 5.93 5.99
CA GLU A 64 4.96 7.17 6.33
C GLU A 64 5.78 8.39 5.88
N ASN A 65 7.06 8.40 6.22
CA ASN A 65 8.00 9.49 5.94
C ASN A 65 8.64 9.46 4.54
N PHE A 66 8.24 8.52 3.69
CA PHE A 66 8.85 8.29 2.38
C PHE A 66 8.78 9.53 1.46
N ALA A 67 9.88 9.85 0.76
CA ALA A 67 9.98 10.94 -0.21
C ALA A 67 10.40 10.40 -1.60
N PRO A 68 9.49 10.30 -2.58
CA PRO A 68 9.73 9.63 -3.86
C PRO A 68 10.78 10.30 -4.74
N ASP A 69 10.91 11.62 -4.61
CA ASP A 69 11.66 12.49 -5.53
C ASP A 69 13.19 12.37 -5.37
N ARG A 70 13.64 11.73 -4.29
CA ARG A 70 15.06 11.68 -3.93
C ARG A 70 15.65 10.26 -3.93
N VAL A 71 14.83 9.20 -3.84
CA VAL A 71 15.36 7.87 -3.45
C VAL A 71 14.54 6.69 -3.99
N LEU A 72 14.29 6.56 -5.29
CA LEU A 72 13.55 5.40 -5.84
C LEU A 72 14.33 4.07 -5.77
N GLU A 73 15.64 4.09 -6.04
CA GLU A 73 16.48 2.88 -6.01
C GLU A 73 16.79 2.39 -4.57
N ASP A 74 17.16 3.29 -3.64
CA ASP A 74 17.31 2.84 -2.24
C ASP A 74 15.96 2.52 -1.61
N PHE A 75 14.84 3.08 -2.10
CA PHE A 75 13.51 2.70 -1.62
C PHE A 75 13.24 1.24 -1.94
N GLU A 76 13.48 0.76 -3.15
CA GLU A 76 13.24 -0.65 -3.48
C GLU A 76 14.14 -1.58 -2.63
N SER A 77 15.42 -1.23 -2.47
CA SER A 77 16.37 -2.02 -1.67
C SER A 77 16.01 -2.02 -0.18
N ARG A 78 15.66 -0.86 0.39
CA ARG A 78 15.26 -0.71 1.79
C ARG A 78 13.88 -1.30 2.06
N VAL A 79 12.93 -1.15 1.13
CA VAL A 79 11.63 -1.82 1.25
C VAL A 79 11.85 -3.32 1.21
N ARG A 80 12.65 -3.85 0.29
CA ARG A 80 12.95 -5.29 0.24
C ARG A 80 13.59 -5.82 1.53
N ASN A 81 14.51 -5.05 2.14
CA ASN A 81 15.23 -5.46 3.35
C ASN A 81 14.45 -5.23 4.66
N ILE A 82 13.63 -4.19 4.76
CA ILE A 82 12.88 -3.84 5.97
C ILE A 82 11.48 -4.49 5.95
N PHE A 83 10.95 -4.78 4.75
CA PHE A 83 9.62 -5.35 4.56
C PHE A 83 9.73 -6.85 4.29
N GLU A 84 10.48 -7.55 5.13
CA GLU A 84 10.31 -8.98 5.30
C GLU A 84 8.98 -9.22 6.03
N THR A 85 7.87 -9.27 5.29
CA THR A 85 6.64 -10.02 5.60
C THR A 85 5.52 -9.70 4.62
N LYS A 86 4.53 -10.60 4.58
CA LYS A 86 3.20 -10.50 3.95
C LYS A 86 2.46 -9.18 4.22
N TRP A 87 2.92 -8.36 5.16
CA TRP A 87 2.26 -7.12 5.60
C TRP A 87 2.07 -6.08 4.49
N LEU A 88 3.06 -5.85 3.60
CA LEU A 88 2.91 -4.86 2.52
C LEU A 88 1.83 -5.31 1.53
N ILE A 89 1.75 -6.62 1.34
CA ILE A 89 0.73 -7.24 0.52
C ILE A 89 -0.64 -7.04 1.20
N GLU A 90 -0.74 -7.34 2.50
CA GLU A 90 -1.96 -7.18 3.29
C GLU A 90 -2.46 -5.74 3.36
N ILE A 91 -1.58 -4.76 3.56
CA ILE A 91 -1.99 -3.35 3.66
C ILE A 91 -2.48 -2.82 2.31
N ILE A 92 -1.85 -3.25 1.20
CA ILE A 92 -2.27 -2.89 -0.15
C ILE A 92 -3.58 -3.59 -0.52
N ASP A 93 -3.75 -4.86 -0.15
CA ASP A 93 -4.99 -5.61 -0.37
C ASP A 93 -6.16 -5.03 0.42
N ASN A 94 -5.94 -4.66 1.69
CA ASN A 94 -6.94 -3.98 2.52
C ASN A 94 -7.32 -2.60 1.95
N ALA A 95 -6.32 -1.82 1.51
CA ALA A 95 -6.59 -0.56 0.83
C ALA A 95 -7.40 -0.79 -0.45
N LEU A 96 -7.04 -1.78 -1.26
CA LEU A 96 -7.73 -2.10 -2.50
C LEU A 96 -9.17 -2.57 -2.29
N ALA A 97 -9.43 -3.36 -1.24
CA ALA A 97 -10.78 -3.77 -0.85
C ALA A 97 -11.66 -2.55 -0.54
N ARG A 98 -11.13 -1.56 0.18
CA ARG A 98 -11.84 -0.31 0.47
C ARG A 98 -12.10 0.53 -0.78
N ILE A 99 -11.16 0.58 -1.72
CA ILE A 99 -11.34 1.30 -2.99
C ILE A 99 -12.48 0.70 -3.82
N LYS A 100 -12.65 -0.62 -3.76
CA LYS A 100 -13.74 -1.32 -4.46
C LYS A 100 -15.12 -0.86 -3.96
N GLU A 101 -15.22 -0.48 -2.70
CA GLU A 101 -16.43 0.04 -2.05
C GLU A 101 -16.61 1.55 -2.24
N TYR A 102 -15.63 2.25 -2.82
CA TYR A 102 -15.70 3.70 -3.02
C TYR A 102 -16.91 4.07 -3.90
N PRO A 103 -17.74 5.04 -3.48
CA PRO A 103 -18.90 5.47 -4.24
C PRO A 103 -18.48 6.01 -5.60
N VAL A 104 -19.13 5.52 -6.67
CA VAL A 104 -18.91 6.00 -8.04
C VAL A 104 -17.50 5.71 -8.56
N TYR A 105 -17.40 4.88 -9.61
CA TYR A 105 -16.13 4.39 -10.18
C TYR A 105 -15.25 3.49 -9.29
N GLY A 106 -15.62 3.15 -8.04
CA GLY A 106 -14.83 2.25 -7.18
C GLY A 106 -14.44 0.92 -7.84
N LYS A 107 -15.37 0.24 -8.51
CA LYS A 107 -15.09 -0.96 -9.32
C LYS A 107 -14.12 -0.69 -10.48
N CYS A 108 -14.22 0.48 -11.11
CA CYS A 108 -13.33 0.89 -12.20
C CYS A 108 -11.91 1.13 -11.67
N TYR A 109 -11.77 1.86 -10.57
CA TYR A 109 -10.48 2.10 -9.92
C TYR A 109 -9.82 0.80 -9.46
N TYR A 110 -10.58 -0.08 -8.81
CA TYR A 110 -10.14 -1.43 -8.44
C TYR A 110 -9.58 -2.17 -9.66
N THR A 111 -10.33 -2.19 -10.77
CA THR A 111 -9.93 -2.92 -11.99
C THR A 111 -8.66 -2.33 -12.59
N ILE A 112 -8.55 -1.00 -12.66
CA ILE A 112 -7.36 -0.34 -13.20
C ILE A 112 -6.14 -0.66 -12.33
N LEU A 113 -6.24 -0.52 -11.02
CA LEU A 113 -5.13 -0.76 -10.09
C LEU A 113 -4.71 -2.22 -10.12
N HIS A 114 -5.69 -3.13 -9.98
CA HIS A 114 -5.46 -4.57 -9.97
C HIS A 114 -4.68 -5.02 -11.21
N PHE A 115 -5.15 -4.69 -12.42
CA PHE A 115 -4.48 -5.14 -13.64
C PHE A 115 -3.22 -4.34 -13.99
N SER A 116 -3.11 -3.06 -13.58
CA SER A 116 -1.91 -2.26 -13.84
C SER A 116 -0.73 -2.69 -12.96
N TYR A 117 -0.99 -2.98 -11.68
CA TYR A 117 0.06 -3.12 -10.66
C TYR A 117 0.02 -4.42 -9.87
N LEU A 118 -1.15 -4.99 -9.56
CA LEU A 118 -1.24 -6.11 -8.63
C LEU A 118 -1.31 -7.50 -9.28
N SER A 119 -1.82 -7.60 -10.50
CA SER A 119 -1.89 -8.85 -11.25
C SER A 119 -0.48 -9.40 -11.47
N CYS A 120 -0.31 -10.72 -11.33
CA CYS A 120 0.92 -11.42 -11.66
C CYS A 120 1.28 -11.22 -13.14
N ASP A 121 0.27 -11.15 -14.00
CA ASP A 121 0.44 -10.94 -15.42
C ASP A 121 0.51 -9.45 -15.75
N LYS A 122 1.43 -9.10 -16.65
CA LYS A 122 1.57 -7.74 -17.15
C LYS A 122 0.51 -7.48 -18.21
N HIS A 123 -0.54 -6.76 -17.84
CA HIS A 123 -1.55 -6.31 -18.78
C HIS A 123 -1.14 -5.01 -19.48
N SER A 124 -1.40 -4.93 -20.78
CA SER A 124 -1.23 -3.69 -21.53
C SER A 124 -2.31 -2.68 -21.15
N ASN A 125 -2.03 -1.37 -21.28
CA ASN A 125 -3.05 -0.34 -21.03
C ASN A 125 -4.28 -0.55 -21.92
N GLU A 126 -4.12 -1.05 -23.15
CA GLU A 126 -5.21 -1.35 -24.09
C GLU A 126 -6.10 -2.51 -23.63
N GLU A 127 -5.53 -3.56 -23.04
CA GLU A 127 -6.31 -4.63 -22.41
C GLU A 127 -7.13 -4.11 -21.23
N ILE A 128 -6.52 -3.27 -20.40
CA ILE A 128 -7.21 -2.71 -19.23
C ILE A 128 -8.32 -1.76 -19.70
N MET A 129 -8.05 -0.89 -20.67
CA MET A 129 -9.05 -0.02 -21.31
C MET A 129 -10.27 -0.80 -21.80
N ARG A 130 -10.06 -1.95 -22.46
CA ARG A 130 -11.13 -2.84 -22.90
C ARG A 130 -11.92 -3.41 -21.71
N LYS A 131 -11.24 -3.82 -20.62
CA LYS A 131 -11.89 -4.35 -19.41
C LYS A 131 -12.79 -3.30 -18.72
N VAL A 132 -12.37 -2.04 -18.69
CA VAL A 132 -13.15 -0.96 -18.06
C VAL A 132 -14.06 -0.20 -19.03
N ALA A 133 -14.07 -0.58 -20.31
CA ALA A 133 -14.81 0.08 -21.38
C ALA A 133 -14.59 1.60 -21.41
N LEU A 134 -13.32 2.04 -21.35
CA LEU A 134 -12.95 3.45 -21.39
C LEU A 134 -12.11 3.80 -22.62
N GLU A 135 -12.43 4.96 -23.18
CA GLU A 135 -11.60 5.63 -24.18
C GLU A 135 -10.26 6.08 -23.59
N LYS A 136 -9.25 6.27 -24.46
CA LYS A 136 -7.87 6.56 -24.07
C LYS A 136 -7.76 7.72 -23.06
N THR A 137 -8.36 8.87 -23.36
CA THR A 137 -8.30 10.05 -22.50
C THR A 137 -8.95 9.80 -21.14
N ALA A 138 -10.14 9.19 -21.14
CA ALA A 138 -10.87 8.85 -19.92
C ALA A 138 -10.08 7.84 -19.08
N PHE A 139 -9.45 6.84 -19.71
CA PHE A 139 -8.64 5.84 -19.03
C PHE A 139 -7.46 6.46 -18.27
N TYR A 140 -6.67 7.34 -18.90
CA TYR A 140 -5.54 7.96 -18.21
C TYR A 140 -5.99 8.90 -17.07
N GLN A 141 -7.12 9.58 -17.23
CA GLN A 141 -7.74 10.35 -16.14
C GLN A 141 -8.13 9.43 -14.98
N ARG A 142 -8.88 8.35 -15.25
CA ARG A 142 -9.29 7.38 -14.22
C ARG A 142 -8.13 6.66 -13.57
N LYS A 143 -7.05 6.41 -14.32
CA LYS A 143 -5.82 5.82 -13.77
C LYS A 143 -5.15 6.75 -12.77
N ASN A 144 -5.06 8.05 -13.07
CA ASN A 144 -4.53 9.03 -12.14
C ASN A 144 -5.40 9.18 -10.90
N GLU A 145 -6.73 9.23 -11.07
CA GLU A 145 -7.69 9.24 -9.95
C GLU A 145 -7.57 7.98 -9.08
N ALA A 146 -7.40 6.81 -9.68
CA ALA A 146 -7.24 5.55 -8.95
C ALA A 146 -5.96 5.54 -8.08
N ILE A 147 -4.86 6.08 -8.61
CA ILE A 147 -3.60 6.22 -7.86
C ILE A 147 -3.76 7.23 -6.70
N ALA A 148 -4.46 8.34 -6.94
CA ALA A 148 -4.74 9.32 -5.88
C ALA A 148 -5.63 8.71 -4.78
N ILE A 149 -6.70 8.00 -5.15
CA ILE A 149 -7.54 7.28 -4.18
C ILE A 149 -6.74 6.23 -3.40
N MET A 150 -5.80 5.52 -4.04
CA MET A 150 -4.89 4.61 -3.35
C MET A 150 -4.00 5.34 -2.34
N GLY A 151 -3.54 6.55 -2.65
CA GLY A 151 -2.81 7.39 -1.70
C GLY A 151 -3.63 7.71 -0.44
N ILE A 152 -4.90 8.10 -0.61
CA ILE A 152 -5.79 8.31 0.54
C ILE A 152 -6.04 7.00 1.30
N ALA A 153 -6.30 5.90 0.59
CA ALA A 153 -6.57 4.60 1.21
C ALA A 153 -5.40 4.12 2.08
N LEU A 154 -4.16 4.34 1.61
CA LEU A 154 -2.94 3.96 2.35
C LEU A 154 -2.61 4.95 3.47
N TRP A 155 -2.34 6.23 3.16
CA TRP A 155 -1.84 7.19 4.16
C TRP A 155 -2.94 7.85 4.99
N GLY A 156 -4.18 7.92 4.49
CA GLY A 156 -5.31 8.47 5.23
C GLY A 156 -5.97 7.45 6.16
N TYR A 157 -5.81 6.16 5.90
CA TYR A 157 -6.53 5.13 6.63
C TYR A 157 -5.69 3.91 7.02
N ALA A 158 -5.14 3.16 6.05
CA ALA A 158 -4.54 1.86 6.34
C ALA A 158 -3.29 1.97 7.22
N LEU A 159 -2.37 2.89 6.89
CA LEU A 159 -1.13 3.11 7.64
C LEU A 159 -1.39 3.65 9.05
N PRO A 160 -2.18 4.74 9.24
CA PRO A 160 -2.49 5.23 10.59
C PRO A 160 -3.16 4.18 11.48
N THR A 161 -4.04 3.34 10.91
CA THR A 161 -4.73 2.28 11.66
C THR A 161 -3.73 1.23 12.15
N LEU A 162 -2.86 0.75 11.27
CA LEU A 162 -1.87 -0.27 11.62
C LEU A 162 -0.81 0.25 12.61
N LEU A 163 -0.36 1.50 12.46
CA LEU A 163 0.56 2.13 13.40
C LEU A 163 -0.06 2.24 14.81
N LYS A 164 -1.35 2.57 14.89
CA LYS A 164 -2.07 2.62 16.16
C LYS A 164 -2.17 1.26 16.82
N GLU A 165 -2.54 0.23 16.07
CA GLU A 165 -2.62 -1.16 16.56
C GLU A 165 -1.29 -1.62 17.16
N LEU A 166 -0.17 -1.40 16.45
CA LEU A 166 1.17 -1.73 16.97
C LEU A 166 1.54 -0.94 18.23
N SER A 167 1.13 0.33 18.33
CA SER A 167 1.38 1.14 19.52
C SER A 167 0.60 0.63 20.73
N ASP A 168 -0.61 0.12 20.52
CA ASP A 168 -1.48 -0.40 21.56
C ASP A 168 -1.02 -1.81 22.01
N GLU A 169 -0.50 -2.62 21.11
CA GLU A 169 0.15 -3.91 21.43
C GLU A 169 1.40 -3.71 22.29
N LYS A 170 2.28 -2.77 21.93
CA LYS A 170 3.47 -2.43 22.73
C LYS A 170 3.13 -1.94 24.13
N LYS A 171 2.07 -1.15 24.28
CA LYS A 171 1.59 -0.70 25.60
C LYS A 171 1.07 -1.86 26.45
N LYS A 172 0.36 -2.81 25.85
CA LYS A 172 -0.11 -4.02 26.56
C LYS A 172 1.06 -4.86 27.03
N GLU A 173 2.08 -5.07 26.19
CA GLU A 173 3.25 -5.86 26.56
C GLU A 173 4.06 -5.19 27.69
N PHE A 174 4.16 -3.86 27.68
CA PHE A 174 4.80 -3.11 28.77
C PHE A 174 4.03 -3.22 30.10
N CYS A 175 2.70 -3.12 30.05
CA CYS A 175 1.84 -3.25 31.23
C CYS A 175 1.87 -4.66 31.84
N TYR A 176 1.95 -5.70 30.98
CA TYR A 176 2.16 -7.08 31.46
C TYR A 176 3.53 -7.28 32.11
N ARG A 177 4.59 -6.61 31.63
CA ARG A 177 5.92 -6.71 32.24
C ARG A 177 6.01 -5.99 33.58
N GLU A 178 5.36 -4.83 33.75
CA GLU A 178 5.34 -4.14 35.06
C GLU A 178 4.60 -4.93 36.15
N HIS A 179 3.61 -5.76 35.79
CA HIS A 179 2.91 -6.62 36.75
C HIS A 179 3.64 -7.93 37.11
N ILE A 180 4.68 -8.33 36.36
CA ILE A 180 5.48 -9.52 36.66
C ILE A 180 6.67 -9.18 37.57
N TYR A 181 7.10 -7.92 37.59
CA TYR A 181 8.24 -7.44 38.39
C TYR A 181 7.85 -6.53 39.57
N ALA A 182 6.55 -6.44 39.91
CA ALA A 182 6.03 -5.79 41.11
C ALA A 182 5.47 -6.83 42.08
#